data_AF-A0A2J6XFB8-F1
#
_entry.id   AF-A0A2J6XFB8-F1
#
_cell.length_a   1.000
_cell.length_b   1.000
_cell.length_c   1.000
_cell.angle_alpha   90.00
_cell.angle_beta   90.00
_cell.angle_gamma   90.00
#
_symmetry.space_group_name_H-M   'P 1'
#
loop_
_entity.id
_entity.type
_entity.pdbx_description
1 polymer ?
#
loop_
_entity_poly.entity_id
_entity_poly.type
_entity_poly.pdbx_seq_one_letter_code
_entity_poly.pdbx_strand_id
1 'polypeptide(L)'
;IDVTWHEARTFCAWLNQQPTIALRLIDSAGQPVSPPSHLHFRLPTEAEWEHAARGTDGRHFPWGNDFDPQLANTRESGRAAPNPAGTYPNGRSPYGIEDMAGNVWEWTASLDYPYPYRPDDGREDPKAPGRRILRGGCYANPAGYARCACRFRLLPTMRNPFLGMRLALSIPEYHV
;
A
#
# COMPACT_ATOMS: atom_id res chain seq x y z
N ILE A 1 11.94 -0.77 5.04
CA ILE A 1 11.38 -1.65 6.09
C ILE A 1 11.78 -1.13 7.45
N ASP A 2 11.25 -1.70 8.52
CA ASP A 2 11.52 -1.27 9.89
C ASP A 2 11.26 0.22 10.09
N VAL A 3 10.08 0.69 9.65
CA VAL A 3 9.65 2.08 9.80
C VAL A 3 8.38 2.17 10.62
N THR A 4 8.31 3.17 11.48
CA THR A 4 7.08 3.57 12.15
C THR A 4 6.15 4.28 11.16
N TRP A 5 4.87 4.38 11.52
CA TRP A 5 3.90 5.17 10.73
C TRP A 5 4.30 6.66 10.68
N HIS A 6 4.83 7.19 11.78
CA HIS A 6 5.30 8.57 11.84
C HIS A 6 6.48 8.82 10.90
N GLU A 7 7.49 7.94 10.89
CA GLU A 7 8.63 8.05 9.97
C GLU A 7 8.19 7.94 8.51
N ALA A 8 7.27 7.01 8.21
CA ALA A 8 6.72 6.87 6.86
C ALA A 8 6.03 8.16 6.39
N ARG A 9 5.28 8.83 7.28
CA ARG A 9 4.69 10.14 6.98
C ARG A 9 5.70 11.26 6.86
N THR A 10 6.73 11.27 7.71
CA THR A 10 7.83 12.25 7.61
C THR A 10 8.56 12.10 6.28
N PHE A 11 8.76 10.87 5.80
CA PHE A 11 9.34 10.62 4.48
C PHE A 11 8.46 11.20 3.36
N CYS A 12 7.14 11.01 3.41
CA CYS A 12 6.22 11.66 2.47
C CYS A 12 6.30 13.20 2.53
N ALA A 13 6.35 13.77 3.74
CA ALA A 13 6.48 15.21 3.92
C ALA A 13 7.80 15.76 3.39
N TRP A 14 8.89 15.02 3.58
CA TRP A 14 10.20 15.34 3.01
C TRP A 14 10.17 15.28 1.47
N LEU A 15 9.53 14.26 0.88
CA LEU A 15 9.34 14.17 -0.58
C LEU A 15 8.62 15.40 -1.15
N ASN A 16 7.60 15.88 -0.45
CA ASN A 16 6.84 17.08 -0.86
C ASN A 16 7.66 18.38 -0.83
N GLN A 17 8.83 18.39 -0.18
CA GLN A 17 9.72 19.54 -0.12
C GLN A 17 10.86 19.45 -1.15
N GLN A 18 10.95 18.35 -1.92
CA GLN A 18 12.03 18.20 -2.89
C GLN A 18 11.77 19.08 -4.11
N PRO A 19 12.76 19.91 -4.52
CA PRO A 19 12.57 20.87 -5.62
C PRO A 19 12.41 20.19 -6.98
N THR A 20 12.91 18.97 -7.12
CA THR A 20 12.82 18.16 -8.34
C THR A 20 12.63 16.70 -7.98
N ILE A 21 11.48 16.15 -8.34
CA ILE A 21 11.26 14.70 -8.40
C ILE A 21 10.94 14.37 -9.85
N ALA A 22 11.83 13.63 -10.52
CA ALA A 22 11.57 13.11 -11.85
C ALA A 22 10.59 11.94 -11.75
N LEU A 23 9.32 12.21 -12.03
CA LEU A 23 8.30 11.16 -12.17
C LEU A 23 8.12 10.83 -13.65
N ARG A 24 8.09 9.53 -13.95
CA ARG A 24 7.52 9.02 -15.19
C ARG A 24 6.10 8.59 -14.89
N LEU A 25 5.13 9.42 -15.26
CA LEU A 25 3.72 9.08 -15.18
C LEU A 25 3.25 8.47 -16.50
N ILE A 26 2.41 7.46 -16.41
CA ILE A 26 1.72 6.87 -17.56
C ILE A 26 0.22 6.79 -17.26
N ASP A 27 -0.62 6.97 -18.28
CA ASP A 27 -2.05 6.73 -18.16
C ASP A 27 -2.40 5.23 -18.21
N SER A 28 -3.68 4.90 -18.13
CA SER A 28 -4.17 3.51 -18.21
C SER A 28 -3.90 2.83 -19.56
N ALA A 29 -3.61 3.58 -20.62
CA ALA A 29 -3.18 3.07 -21.92
C ALA A 29 -1.65 2.97 -22.04
N GLY A 30 -0.91 3.26 -20.97
CA GLY A 30 0.55 3.24 -20.92
C GLY A 30 1.21 4.45 -21.59
N GLN A 31 0.46 5.49 -21.94
CA GLN A 31 1.01 6.68 -22.58
C GLN A 31 1.62 7.63 -21.54
N PRO A 32 2.78 8.25 -21.81
CA PRO A 32 3.37 9.23 -20.91
C PRO A 32 2.43 10.41 -20.69
N VAL A 33 2.29 10.84 -19.43
CA VAL A 33 1.55 12.05 -19.06
C VAL A 33 2.45 13.02 -18.33
N SER A 34 2.24 14.32 -18.56
CA SER A 34 2.94 15.37 -17.83
C SER A 34 2.51 15.33 -16.36
N PRO A 35 3.46 15.44 -15.41
CA PRO A 35 3.11 15.57 -14.00
C PRO A 35 2.37 16.90 -13.75
N PRO A 36 1.43 16.94 -12.80
CA PRO A 36 0.80 18.18 -12.38
C PRO A 36 1.85 19.15 -11.79
N SER A 37 1.50 20.44 -11.77
CA SER A 37 2.38 21.51 -11.24
C SER A 37 2.72 21.34 -9.76
N HIS A 38 1.87 20.66 -9.00
CA HIS A 38 2.07 20.34 -7.60
C HIS A 38 1.84 18.86 -7.32
N LEU A 39 2.87 18.19 -6.82
CA LEU A 39 2.83 16.80 -6.39
C LEU A 39 2.62 16.75 -4.87
N HIS A 40 1.71 15.89 -4.42
CA HIS A 40 1.48 15.66 -2.99
C HIS A 40 1.52 14.17 -2.66
N PHE A 41 2.69 13.73 -2.19
CA PHE A 41 2.96 12.39 -1.68
C PHE A 41 2.42 12.22 -0.26
N ARG A 42 1.82 11.05 -0.01
CA ARG A 42 1.28 10.64 1.28
C ARG A 42 1.27 9.12 1.38
N LEU A 43 0.87 8.59 2.54
CA LEU A 43 0.44 7.20 2.63
C LEU A 43 -0.92 7.03 1.93
N PRO A 44 -1.21 5.87 1.31
CA PRO A 44 -2.55 5.56 0.84
C PRO A 44 -3.51 5.44 2.03
N THR A 45 -4.79 5.76 1.81
CA THR A 45 -5.86 5.27 2.70
C THR A 45 -5.99 3.76 2.56
N GLU A 46 -6.61 3.08 3.53
CA GLU A 46 -6.84 1.64 3.43
C GLU A 46 -7.75 1.28 2.24
N ALA A 47 -8.68 2.17 1.87
CA ALA A 47 -9.58 1.97 0.74
C ALA A 47 -8.83 2.09 -0.60
N GLU A 48 -7.97 3.10 -0.75
CA GLU A 48 -7.14 3.25 -1.94
C GLU A 48 -6.18 2.07 -2.11
N TRP A 49 -5.54 1.64 -1.01
CA TRP A 49 -4.66 0.47 -1.04
C TRP A 49 -5.41 -0.78 -1.50
N GLU A 50 -6.60 -1.02 -0.93
CA GLU A 50 -7.41 -2.18 -1.28
C GLU A 50 -7.85 -2.15 -2.75
N HIS A 51 -8.33 -1.00 -3.20
CA HIS A 51 -8.73 -0.80 -4.58
C HIS A 51 -7.56 -1.03 -5.54
N ALA A 52 -6.40 -0.45 -5.24
CA ALA A 52 -5.16 -0.67 -5.98
C ALA A 52 -4.77 -2.16 -6.06
N ALA A 53 -5.05 -2.93 -5.01
CA ALA A 53 -4.73 -4.36 -4.95
C ALA A 53 -5.73 -5.23 -5.73
N ARG A 54 -7.03 -4.99 -5.59
CA ARG A 54 -8.09 -5.92 -6.06
C ARG A 54 -9.00 -5.38 -7.16
N GLY A 55 -8.86 -4.13 -7.55
CA GLY A 55 -9.83 -3.47 -8.43
C GLY A 55 -11.22 -3.43 -7.81
N THR A 56 -12.24 -3.67 -8.64
CA THR A 56 -13.66 -3.55 -8.26
C THR A 56 -14.37 -4.90 -8.13
N ASP A 57 -13.74 -6.00 -8.51
CA ASP A 57 -14.38 -7.32 -8.65
C ASP A 57 -14.37 -8.19 -7.39
N GLY A 58 -13.69 -7.75 -6.34
CA GLY A 58 -13.68 -8.46 -5.04
C GLY A 58 -12.73 -9.65 -4.96
N ARG A 59 -11.76 -9.77 -5.89
CA ARG A 59 -10.75 -10.84 -5.83
C ARG A 59 -10.02 -10.92 -4.50
N HIS A 60 -9.65 -12.14 -4.09
CA HIS A 60 -8.95 -12.37 -2.83
C HIS A 60 -7.49 -11.92 -2.85
N PHE A 61 -6.79 -12.11 -3.96
CA PHE A 61 -5.40 -11.76 -4.20
C PHE A 61 -5.29 -10.88 -5.44
N PRO A 62 -4.19 -10.13 -5.64
CA PRO A 62 -4.06 -9.22 -6.78
C PRO A 62 -4.29 -9.90 -8.14
N TRP A 63 -3.88 -11.15 -8.27
CA TRP A 63 -3.99 -11.97 -9.48
C TRP A 63 -5.27 -12.82 -9.58
N GLY A 64 -6.10 -12.93 -8.53
CA GLY A 64 -7.29 -13.78 -8.57
C GLY A 64 -7.73 -14.30 -7.20
N ASN A 65 -8.52 -15.38 -7.19
CA ASN A 65 -9.10 -15.93 -5.96
C ASN A 65 -8.28 -17.05 -5.32
N ASP A 66 -7.49 -17.73 -6.13
CA ASP A 66 -6.67 -18.85 -5.71
C ASP A 66 -5.25 -18.38 -5.38
N PHE A 67 -4.77 -18.81 -4.23
CA PHE A 67 -3.42 -18.49 -3.79
C PHE A 67 -2.40 -19.28 -4.61
N ASP A 68 -1.33 -18.59 -5.05
CA ASP A 68 -0.18 -19.20 -5.69
C ASP A 68 1.12 -18.71 -4.99
N PRO A 69 1.91 -19.61 -4.37
CA PRO A 69 3.15 -19.23 -3.69
C PRO A 69 4.25 -18.72 -4.65
N GLN A 70 4.08 -18.88 -5.97
CA GLN A 70 4.98 -18.35 -6.99
C GLN A 70 4.70 -16.88 -7.34
N LEU A 71 3.62 -16.28 -6.80
CA LEU A 71 3.19 -14.93 -7.15
C LEU A 71 3.36 -13.91 -6.00
N ALA A 72 3.83 -14.33 -4.83
CA ALA A 72 4.07 -13.46 -3.69
C ALA A 72 5.12 -13.99 -2.72
N ASN A 73 5.80 -13.07 -2.02
CA ASN A 73 6.67 -13.42 -0.90
C ASN A 73 5.84 -13.59 0.39
N THR A 74 5.33 -14.79 0.63
CA THR A 74 4.63 -15.18 1.88
C THR A 74 5.43 -16.28 2.58
N ARG A 75 4.98 -16.76 3.75
CA ARG A 75 5.64 -17.86 4.47
C ARG A 75 5.82 -19.09 3.58
N GLU A 76 4.85 -19.35 2.70
CA GLU A 76 4.81 -20.47 1.76
C GLU A 76 5.96 -20.43 0.74
N SER A 77 6.55 -19.26 0.48
CA SER A 77 7.73 -19.13 -0.40
C SER A 77 9.02 -19.68 0.22
N GLY A 78 9.06 -19.88 1.55
CA GLY A 78 10.23 -20.36 2.29
C GLY A 78 11.41 -19.37 2.39
N ARG A 79 11.29 -18.13 1.86
CA ARG A 79 12.40 -17.16 1.82
C ARG A 79 12.82 -16.62 3.18
N ALA A 80 11.88 -16.54 4.12
CA ALA A 80 12.08 -16.04 5.49
C ALA A 80 12.71 -14.63 5.59
N ALA A 81 12.65 -13.83 4.52
CA ALA A 81 13.19 -12.48 4.42
C ALA A 81 12.44 -11.69 3.34
N PRO A 82 12.45 -10.33 3.37
CA PRO A 82 11.91 -9.56 2.28
C PRO A 82 12.81 -9.72 1.04
N ASN A 83 12.25 -9.50 -0.13
CA ASN A 83 12.97 -9.54 -1.40
C ASN A 83 12.92 -8.18 -2.11
N PRO A 84 13.79 -7.96 -3.11
CA PRO A 84 13.71 -6.75 -3.93
C PRO A 84 12.32 -6.58 -4.53
N ALA A 85 11.83 -5.35 -4.53
CA ALA A 85 10.55 -5.02 -5.16
C ALA A 85 10.54 -5.46 -6.63
N GLY A 86 9.41 -5.98 -7.09
CA GLY A 86 9.21 -6.48 -8.45
C GLY A 86 9.82 -7.86 -8.73
N THR A 87 10.15 -8.61 -7.67
CA THR A 87 10.54 -10.04 -7.83
C THR A 87 9.40 -10.90 -8.38
N TYR A 88 8.14 -10.49 -8.18
CA TYR A 88 6.94 -11.23 -8.57
C TYR A 88 6.10 -10.48 -9.61
N PRO A 89 6.60 -10.30 -10.85
CA PRO A 89 5.90 -9.50 -11.85
C PRO A 89 4.55 -10.10 -12.28
N ASN A 90 4.38 -11.42 -12.18
CA ASN A 90 3.11 -12.09 -12.48
C ASN A 90 2.09 -11.97 -11.34
N GLY A 91 2.51 -11.51 -10.15
CA GLY A 91 1.65 -11.26 -8.99
C GLY A 91 1.04 -9.85 -8.97
N ARG A 92 1.10 -9.12 -10.09
CA ARG A 92 0.61 -7.74 -10.20
C ARG A 92 -0.92 -7.66 -10.04
N SER A 93 -1.38 -6.53 -9.51
CA SER A 93 -2.81 -6.19 -9.44
C SER A 93 -3.41 -5.91 -10.84
N PRO A 94 -4.75 -5.75 -10.96
CA PRO A 94 -5.41 -5.31 -12.21
C PRO A 94 -4.82 -4.04 -12.82
N TYR A 95 -4.25 -3.18 -11.96
CA TYR A 95 -3.66 -1.90 -12.35
C TYR A 95 -2.15 -1.98 -12.53
N GLY A 96 -1.59 -3.20 -12.59
CA GLY A 96 -0.17 -3.44 -12.82
C GLY A 96 0.73 -3.19 -11.61
N ILE A 97 0.17 -3.08 -10.41
CA ILE A 97 0.95 -2.78 -9.19
C ILE A 97 1.46 -4.09 -8.60
N GLU A 98 2.78 -4.21 -8.48
CA GLU A 98 3.47 -5.37 -7.96
C GLU A 98 3.61 -5.33 -6.43
N ASP A 99 3.83 -6.50 -5.83
CA ASP A 99 4.01 -6.71 -4.39
C ASP A 99 2.85 -6.18 -3.52
N MET A 100 1.62 -6.20 -4.05
CA MET A 100 0.40 -5.91 -3.27
C MET A 100 -0.02 -7.07 -2.36
N ALA A 101 0.70 -8.20 -2.40
CA ALA A 101 0.51 -9.36 -1.54
C ALA A 101 1.88 -9.90 -1.09
N GLY A 102 2.05 -10.04 0.23
CA GLY A 102 3.29 -10.47 0.85
C GLY A 102 4.38 -9.41 0.88
N ASN A 103 5.63 -9.87 0.95
CA ASN A 103 6.84 -9.10 1.18
C ASN A 103 6.82 -8.37 2.52
N VAL A 104 6.17 -7.21 2.62
CA VAL A 104 6.10 -6.43 3.86
C VAL A 104 4.71 -5.84 4.05
N TRP A 105 4.30 -5.72 5.32
CA TRP A 105 3.10 -4.97 5.64
C TRP A 105 3.29 -3.51 5.29
N GLU A 106 2.29 -2.90 4.67
CA GLU A 106 2.35 -1.49 4.27
C GLU A 106 1.47 -0.62 5.17
N TRP A 107 2.08 0.40 5.78
CA TRP A 107 1.34 1.43 6.53
C TRP A 107 0.36 2.19 5.64
N THR A 108 -0.86 2.36 6.13
CA THR A 108 -1.88 3.24 5.53
C THR A 108 -2.12 4.46 6.41
N ALA A 109 -2.77 5.49 5.86
CA ALA A 109 -3.19 6.67 6.62
C ALA A 109 -4.33 6.36 7.62
N SER A 110 -5.15 5.36 7.33
CA SER A 110 -6.41 5.10 8.03
C SER A 110 -6.24 4.59 9.45
N LEU A 111 -7.06 5.11 10.36
CA LEU A 111 -7.31 4.54 11.68
C LEU A 111 -8.12 3.24 11.59
N ASP A 112 -7.96 2.40 12.60
CA ASP A 112 -8.73 1.17 12.79
C ASP A 112 -10.19 1.44 13.18
N TYR A 113 -11.01 1.70 12.16
CA TYR A 113 -12.45 1.91 12.30
C TYR A 113 -13.24 0.70 11.77
N PRO A 114 -14.50 0.49 12.22
CA PRO A 114 -15.37 -0.53 11.66
C PRO A 114 -15.65 -0.34 10.16
N TYR A 115 -16.02 -1.43 9.51
CA TYR A 115 -16.57 -1.40 8.14
C TYR A 115 -18.10 -1.27 8.17
N PRO A 116 -18.73 -0.76 7.09
CA PRO A 116 -18.13 -0.35 5.81
C PRO A 116 -17.21 0.88 5.94
N TYR A 117 -16.24 1.00 5.01
CA TYR A 117 -15.37 2.16 4.94
C TYR A 117 -16.19 3.43 4.72
N ARG A 118 -15.90 4.47 5.50
CA ARG A 118 -16.55 5.77 5.44
C ARG A 118 -15.48 6.85 5.35
N PRO A 119 -15.41 7.65 4.27
CA PRO A 119 -14.39 8.69 4.14
C PRO A 119 -14.61 9.88 5.10
N ASP A 120 -15.83 10.02 5.64
CA ASP A 120 -16.28 11.16 6.45
C ASP A 120 -16.24 10.92 7.96
N ASP A 121 -15.77 9.76 8.44
CA ASP A 121 -15.79 9.39 9.86
C ASP A 121 -14.54 9.79 10.65
N GLY A 122 -13.64 10.54 10.02
CA GLY A 122 -12.41 11.03 10.64
C GLY A 122 -11.28 10.00 10.73
N ARG A 123 -11.44 8.79 10.16
CA ARG A 123 -10.38 7.76 10.18
C ARG A 123 -9.07 8.21 9.53
N GLU A 124 -9.12 9.19 8.63
CA GLU A 124 -7.94 9.74 7.95
C GLU A 124 -7.30 10.92 8.70
N ASP A 125 -7.81 11.32 9.88
CA ASP A 125 -7.19 12.39 10.67
C ASP A 125 -5.77 11.96 11.10
N PRO A 126 -4.71 12.66 10.64
CA PRO A 126 -3.35 12.31 10.96
C PRO A 126 -2.93 12.63 12.41
N LYS A 127 -3.73 13.43 13.13
CA LYS A 127 -3.48 13.85 14.52
C LYS A 127 -4.27 13.02 15.52
N ALA A 128 -5.35 12.38 15.08
CA ALA A 128 -6.14 11.52 15.93
C ALA A 128 -5.32 10.33 16.47
N PRO A 129 -5.44 10.01 17.78
CA PRO A 129 -4.76 8.87 18.37
C PRO A 129 -5.42 7.57 17.91
N GLY A 130 -4.67 6.46 17.96
CA GLY A 130 -5.21 5.13 17.70
C GLY A 130 -4.31 4.30 16.80
N ARG A 131 -4.70 3.03 16.62
CA ARG A 131 -4.00 2.10 15.74
C ARG A 131 -4.23 2.49 14.28
N ARG A 132 -3.20 2.33 13.46
CA ARG A 132 -3.26 2.56 12.01
C ARG A 132 -3.35 1.21 11.29
N ILE A 133 -4.06 1.19 10.17
CA ILE A 133 -4.25 -0.02 9.38
C ILE A 133 -2.98 -0.33 8.59
N LEU A 134 -2.65 -1.61 8.55
CA LEU A 134 -1.61 -2.23 7.75
C LEU A 134 -2.28 -3.17 6.74
N ARG A 135 -1.73 -3.22 5.53
CA ARG A 135 -2.23 -4.04 4.42
C ARG A 135 -1.14 -4.91 3.78
N GLY A 136 -1.54 -5.96 3.08
CA GLY A 136 -0.66 -6.75 2.20
C GLY A 136 -0.03 -8.00 2.80
N GLY A 137 0.08 -8.14 4.12
CA GLY A 137 0.82 -9.26 4.71
C GLY A 137 2.34 -9.10 4.57
N CYS A 138 3.12 -10.07 5.05
CA CYS A 138 4.56 -10.08 4.87
C CYS A 138 5.11 -11.49 4.60
N TYR A 139 6.41 -11.58 4.29
CA TYR A 139 7.13 -12.84 4.05
C TYR A 139 7.06 -13.88 5.18
N ALA A 140 6.72 -13.46 6.40
CA ALA A 140 6.60 -14.35 7.56
C ALA A 140 5.16 -14.82 7.83
N ASN A 141 4.17 -14.25 7.14
CA ASN A 141 2.77 -14.59 7.35
C ASN A 141 2.28 -15.63 6.34
N PRO A 142 1.32 -16.49 6.73
CA PRO A 142 0.65 -17.38 5.79
C PRO A 142 -0.22 -16.57 4.81
N ALA A 143 -0.54 -17.19 3.67
CA ALA A 143 -1.28 -16.61 2.55
C ALA A 143 -2.57 -15.85 2.95
N GLY A 144 -3.26 -16.29 4.00
CA GLY A 144 -4.49 -15.65 4.48
C GLY A 144 -4.33 -14.17 4.86
N TYR A 145 -3.14 -13.74 5.28
CA TYR A 145 -2.81 -12.34 5.58
C TYR A 145 -2.46 -11.52 4.34
N ALA A 146 -2.10 -12.18 3.24
CA ALA A 146 -1.77 -11.55 1.97
C ALA A 146 -3.00 -11.28 1.09
N ARG A 147 -4.21 -11.63 1.57
CA ARG A 147 -5.46 -11.30 0.88
C ARG A 147 -5.68 -9.79 0.85
N CYS A 148 -6.19 -9.27 -0.26
CA CYS A 148 -6.37 -7.84 -0.49
C CYS A 148 -7.23 -7.15 0.59
N ALA A 149 -8.29 -7.82 1.07
CA ALA A 149 -9.17 -7.28 2.11
C ALA A 149 -8.67 -7.54 3.55
N CYS A 150 -7.51 -8.19 3.73
CA CYS A 150 -6.98 -8.44 5.06
C CYS A 150 -6.53 -7.12 5.72
N ARG A 151 -6.96 -6.92 6.97
CA ARG A 151 -6.61 -5.75 7.78
C ARG A 151 -5.80 -6.18 8.99
N PHE A 152 -4.58 -5.68 9.10
CA PHE A 152 -3.83 -5.71 10.35
C PHE A 152 -3.73 -4.30 10.93
N ARG A 153 -3.36 -4.18 12.20
CA ARG A 153 -3.38 -2.89 12.88
C ARG A 153 -2.37 -2.85 14.01
N LEU A 154 -1.61 -1.77 14.08
CA LEU A 154 -0.61 -1.54 15.11
C LEU A 154 -0.66 -0.08 15.57
N LEU A 155 -0.12 0.19 16.75
CA LEU A 155 0.13 1.56 17.19
C LEU A 155 1.13 2.24 16.23
N PRO A 156 0.99 3.54 15.95
CA PRO A 156 1.81 4.24 14.96
C PRO A 156 3.28 4.35 15.35
N THR A 157 3.62 4.08 16.62
CA THR A 157 4.98 4.03 17.16
C THR A 157 5.68 2.69 16.96
N MET A 158 4.96 1.64 16.53
CA MET A 158 5.57 0.33 16.30
C MET A 158 6.41 0.35 15.03
N ARG A 159 7.57 -0.29 15.08
CA ARG A 159 8.40 -0.65 13.92
C ARG A 159 8.89 -2.08 14.09
N ASN A 160 9.06 -2.79 13.00
CA ASN A 160 9.77 -4.07 12.96
C ASN A 160 10.16 -4.39 11.51
N PRO A 161 11.02 -5.42 11.28
CA PRO A 161 11.51 -5.77 9.94
C PRO A 161 10.43 -6.19 8.93
N PHE A 162 9.19 -6.43 9.36
CA PHE A 162 8.05 -6.76 8.50
C PHE A 162 7.26 -5.53 8.06
N LEU A 163 7.52 -4.34 8.61
CA LEU A 163 6.75 -3.12 8.33
C LEU A 163 7.49 -2.24 7.32
N GLY A 164 6.80 -1.90 6.24
CA GLY A 164 7.22 -1.00 5.20
C GLY A 164 6.15 0.05 4.90
N MET A 165 6.23 0.60 3.69
CA MET A 165 5.30 1.61 3.22
C MET A 165 5.22 1.61 1.71
N ARG A 166 4.13 2.16 1.19
CA ARG A 166 3.96 2.54 -0.21
C ARG A 166 3.48 3.98 -0.26
N LEU A 167 3.86 4.69 -1.31
CA LEU A 167 3.44 6.06 -1.55
C LEU A 167 2.14 6.07 -2.35
N ALA A 168 1.26 7.01 -2.01
CA ALA A 168 0.19 7.49 -2.87
C ALA A 168 0.48 8.94 -3.26
N LEU A 169 0.12 9.29 -4.49
CA LEU A 169 0.22 10.64 -5.03
C LEU A 169 -1.18 11.20 -5.20
N SER A 170 -1.46 12.35 -4.59
CA SER A 170 -2.71 13.08 -4.82
C SER A 170 -2.54 13.96 -6.06
N ILE A 171 -3.44 13.84 -7.03
CA ILE A 171 -3.44 14.65 -8.25
C ILE A 171 -4.60 15.64 -8.13
N PRO A 172 -4.34 16.95 -7.89
CA PRO A 172 -5.38 17.93 -7.59
C PRO A 172 -6.43 18.12 -8.70
N GLU A 173 -6.11 17.74 -9.92
CA GLU A 173 -6.92 18.04 -11.12
C GLU A 173 -7.90 16.92 -11.50
N TYR A 174 -7.92 15.81 -10.76
CA TYR A 174 -8.86 14.71 -10.97
C TYR A 174 -9.79 14.57 -9.76
N HIS A 175 -10.76 15.47 -9.66
CA HIS A 175 -12.01 15.18 -8.95
C HIS A 175 -12.93 14.45 -9.94
N VAL A 176 -13.23 13.19 -9.66
CA VAL A 176 -14.30 12.45 -10.34
C VAL A 176 -15.64 12.96 -9.84
#